data_AF-A0A9P3Q1V5-F1
#
_entry.id   AF-A0A9P3Q1V5-F1
#
_cell.length_a   1.000
_cell.length_b   1.000
_cell.length_c   1.000
_cell.angle_alpha   90.00
_cell.angle_beta   90.00
_cell.angle_gamma   90.00
#
_symmetry.space_group_name_H-M   'P 1'
#
loop_
_entity.id
_entity.type
_entity.pdbx_description
1 polymer ?
#
loop_
_entity_poly.entity_id
_entity_poly.type
_entity_poly.pdbx_seq_one_letter_code
_entity_poly.pdbx_strand_id
1 'polypeptide(L)'
;MITPPTNDPPVELFRSSGCCARRKRKLTLDQHDTRSSSRKQASSEDAASAADHTETDAVVEVAERDVEDDGHNKYCSGCRNGGRLIGCNTCKRILCDACVEFPAVLRDDEVFICPKCHTKPPVGKGPRNIAPYRAFSSLNTSTLLHGGPTTRESFALCNSPPLVIISMRLSSIPAVGDSAQAVYHNIAPFLGDNLVYIDLPWDLGDDDTADQYNGRVQHFVARLENGDLKHFRNFAVYVTDHSDPGRGDLHVTVNDGGAAEVSSVLSQLFPPSLRAILKQGKLNTLTLLVCGAVMTRPDAYRDIKAFIDEGYFAWDMGFGQGHLQPCLMNPLLQAASISWFIHERRWEAVLDAFRLIPFAAG
;
A
#
# COMPACT_ATOMS: atom_id res chain seq x y z
N MET A 1 -18.94 -9.81 52.82
CA MET A 1 -17.64 -9.11 52.87
C MET A 1 -17.02 -9.26 51.50
N ILE A 2 -16.86 -8.13 50.81
CA ILE A 2 -16.49 -8.02 49.41
C ILE A 2 -14.97 -7.95 49.33
N THR A 3 -14.36 -8.84 48.55
CA THR A 3 -12.93 -8.78 48.21
C THR A 3 -12.70 -7.75 47.10
N PRO A 4 -11.66 -6.91 47.18
CA PRO A 4 -11.36 -5.93 46.13
C PRO A 4 -10.60 -6.57 44.95
N PRO A 5 -10.74 -6.03 43.73
CA PRO A 5 -9.98 -6.49 42.58
C PRO A 5 -8.54 -5.97 42.59
N THR A 6 -7.68 -6.77 41.97
CA THR A 6 -6.22 -6.66 41.85
C THR A 6 -5.76 -5.54 40.93
N ASN A 7 -4.63 -4.93 41.30
CA ASN A 7 -3.93 -3.86 40.60
C ASN A 7 -3.39 -4.28 39.23
N ASP A 8 -3.66 -3.46 38.20
CA ASP A 8 -2.86 -3.42 36.97
C ASP A 8 -1.55 -2.63 37.20
N PRO A 9 -0.44 -2.98 36.54
CA PRO A 9 0.81 -2.22 36.62
C PRO A 9 0.78 -0.95 35.74
N PRO A 10 1.54 0.10 36.11
CA PRO A 10 1.52 1.38 35.41
C PRO A 10 2.34 1.34 34.11
N VAL A 11 1.78 1.92 33.05
CA VAL A 11 2.50 2.23 31.81
C VAL A 11 3.26 3.54 32.01
N GLU A 12 4.60 3.47 32.03
CA GLU A 12 5.48 4.64 32.06
C GLU A 12 5.46 5.39 30.71
N LEU A 13 4.95 6.62 30.74
CA LEU A 13 5.01 7.59 29.64
C LEU A 13 6.26 8.46 29.79
N PHE A 14 7.27 8.21 28.94
CA PHE A 14 8.40 9.12 28.75
C PHE A 14 7.93 10.46 28.18
N ARG A 15 8.02 11.51 28.99
CA ARG A 15 7.90 12.91 28.55
C ARG A 15 9.23 13.36 27.95
N SER A 16 9.21 13.89 26.73
CA SER A 16 10.21 14.85 26.27
C SER A 16 9.54 16.15 25.83
N SER A 17 9.99 17.20 26.49
CA SER A 17 9.62 18.60 26.36
C SER A 17 10.33 19.25 25.17
N GLY A 18 9.72 20.27 24.54
CA GLY A 18 10.48 21.14 23.63
C GLY A 18 9.70 21.89 22.55
N CYS A 19 8.88 22.85 22.98
CA CYS A 19 8.63 24.18 22.39
C CYS A 19 8.94 24.44 20.89
N CYS A 20 7.91 24.80 20.11
CA CYS A 20 8.01 25.85 19.10
C CYS A 20 6.66 26.54 18.87
N ALA A 21 6.63 27.84 19.15
CA ALA A 21 5.49 28.73 19.01
C ALA A 21 5.08 28.91 17.53
N ARG A 22 3.78 28.79 17.23
CA ARG A 22 3.24 29.01 15.88
C ARG A 22 2.38 30.28 15.83
N ARG A 23 2.77 31.16 14.92
CA ARG A 23 2.17 32.46 14.59
C ARG A 23 0.81 32.24 13.90
N LYS A 24 -0.28 32.82 14.43
CA LYS A 24 -1.62 32.80 13.83
C LYS A 24 -1.63 33.66 12.56
N ARG A 25 -2.05 33.11 11.42
CA ARG A 25 -2.58 33.88 10.28
C ARG A 25 -4.05 33.52 10.09
N LYS A 26 -4.87 34.55 10.05
CA LYS A 26 -6.32 34.57 9.90
C LYS A 26 -6.61 34.48 8.40
N LEU A 27 -7.30 33.43 7.96
CA LEU A 27 -7.85 33.32 6.61
C LEU A 27 -9.35 33.62 6.70
N THR A 28 -9.78 34.65 5.99
CA THR A 28 -11.16 35.05 5.79
C THR A 28 -11.78 34.18 4.70
N LEU A 29 -12.97 33.66 5.00
CA LEU A 29 -13.78 32.81 4.13
C LEU A 29 -14.81 33.71 3.44
N ASP A 30 -14.68 33.92 2.14
CA ASP A 30 -15.72 34.57 1.34
C ASP A 30 -16.61 33.50 0.70
N GLN A 31 -17.91 33.66 0.97
CA GLN A 31 -19.01 32.89 0.43
C GLN A 31 -19.34 33.42 -0.98
N HIS A 32 -19.64 32.52 -1.93
CA HIS A 32 -20.55 32.85 -3.03
C HIS A 32 -21.34 31.63 -3.50
N ASP A 33 -22.64 31.73 -3.26
CA ASP A 33 -23.79 31.50 -4.15
C ASP A 33 -23.88 30.26 -5.05
N THR A 34 -24.77 29.38 -4.59
CA THR A 34 -25.99 28.88 -5.24
C THR A 34 -26.11 29.00 -6.76
N ARG A 35 -26.33 27.85 -7.42
CA ARG A 35 -27.28 27.75 -8.54
C ARG A 35 -27.83 26.34 -8.69
N SER A 36 -29.15 26.27 -8.52
CA SER A 36 -30.02 25.12 -8.73
C SER A 36 -30.12 24.74 -10.20
N SER A 37 -30.28 23.46 -10.50
CA SER A 37 -30.88 22.98 -11.75
C SER A 37 -31.57 21.65 -11.50
N SER A 38 -32.87 21.64 -11.74
CA SER A 38 -33.82 20.54 -11.56
C SER A 38 -33.97 19.70 -12.84
N ARG A 39 -34.66 18.55 -12.68
CA ARG A 39 -35.21 17.60 -13.69
C ARG A 39 -34.20 16.55 -14.22
N LYS A 40 -34.56 15.27 -14.35
CA LYS A 40 -35.87 14.65 -14.62
C LYS A 40 -35.84 13.17 -14.15
N GLN A 41 -36.90 12.73 -13.48
CA GLN A 41 -37.22 11.31 -13.29
C GLN A 41 -37.81 10.74 -14.59
N ALA A 42 -37.43 9.51 -14.93
CA ALA A 42 -38.18 8.64 -15.82
C ALA A 42 -38.03 7.20 -15.30
N SER A 43 -39.18 6.61 -15.00
CA SER A 43 -39.43 5.22 -14.65
C SER A 43 -39.61 4.37 -15.90
N SER A 44 -39.13 3.13 -15.89
CA SER A 44 -39.82 1.98 -16.51
C SER A 44 -39.18 0.67 -16.05
N GLU A 45 -40.01 -0.17 -15.47
CA GLU A 45 -39.77 -1.58 -15.16
C GLU A 45 -39.86 -2.45 -16.42
N ASP A 46 -39.41 -3.70 -16.27
CA ASP A 46 -39.65 -4.89 -17.10
C ASP A 46 -38.80 -5.11 -18.36
N ALA A 47 -37.72 -5.89 -18.19
CA ALA A 47 -37.34 -6.97 -19.11
C ALA A 47 -36.43 -7.98 -18.41
N ALA A 48 -37.02 -9.05 -17.90
CA ALA A 48 -36.31 -10.27 -17.57
C ALA A 48 -35.96 -11.02 -18.87
N SER A 49 -34.67 -11.18 -19.16
CA SER A 49 -34.18 -12.24 -20.05
C SER A 49 -32.75 -12.62 -19.70
N ALA A 50 -32.60 -13.87 -19.23
CA ALA A 50 -31.42 -14.73 -19.27
C ALA A 50 -30.06 -14.02 -19.39
N ALA A 51 -29.45 -13.71 -18.24
CA ALA A 51 -28.03 -13.42 -18.15
C ALA A 51 -27.26 -14.75 -18.25
N ASP A 52 -26.67 -14.92 -19.42
CA ASP A 52 -25.56 -15.80 -19.74
C ASP A 52 -24.51 -15.77 -18.62
N HIS A 53 -24.12 -16.95 -18.12
CA HIS A 53 -23.02 -17.11 -17.16
C HIS A 53 -21.68 -16.86 -17.88
N THR A 54 -21.42 -15.61 -18.24
CA THR A 54 -20.08 -15.17 -18.61
C THR A 54 -19.25 -15.11 -17.33
N GLU A 55 -18.59 -16.25 -17.06
CA GLU A 55 -17.23 -16.35 -16.52
C GLU A 55 -16.69 -14.99 -16.06
N THR A 56 -16.85 -14.69 -14.76
CA THR A 56 -16.27 -13.50 -14.14
C THR A 56 -14.77 -13.72 -14.03
N ASP A 57 -14.10 -13.57 -15.18
CA ASP A 57 -12.65 -13.47 -15.26
C ASP A 57 -12.20 -12.40 -14.28
N ALA A 58 -11.15 -12.69 -13.52
CA ALA A 58 -10.53 -11.72 -12.65
C ALA A 58 -10.24 -10.46 -13.47
N VAL A 59 -10.79 -9.31 -13.06
CA VAL A 59 -10.57 -8.04 -13.76
C VAL A 59 -9.09 -7.71 -13.60
N VAL A 60 -8.32 -7.94 -14.66
CA VAL A 60 -6.88 -7.65 -14.68
C VAL A 60 -6.67 -6.39 -15.50
N GLU A 61 -6.49 -5.28 -14.79
CA GLU A 61 -6.05 -4.03 -15.39
C GLU A 61 -4.52 -4.04 -15.49
N VAL A 62 -4.00 -4.16 -16.72
CA VAL A 62 -2.56 -4.08 -17.04
C VAL A 62 -2.32 -2.83 -17.89
N ALA A 63 -1.36 -1.98 -17.50
CA ALA A 63 -0.95 -0.83 -18.32
C ALA A 63 0.10 -1.24 -19.37
N GLU A 64 0.08 -0.60 -20.55
CA GLU A 64 1.00 -0.88 -21.67
C GLU A 64 2.45 -0.41 -21.39
N ARG A 65 3.44 -1.09 -22.00
CA ARG A 65 4.89 -0.93 -21.74
C ARG A 65 5.63 -0.39 -22.96
N ASP A 66 6.31 0.77 -22.83
CA ASP A 66 7.03 1.43 -23.93
C ASP A 66 8.42 2.02 -23.58
N VAL A 67 9.16 1.50 -22.58
CA VAL A 67 10.53 2.02 -22.31
C VAL A 67 11.52 0.93 -21.94
N GLU A 68 12.71 0.97 -22.54
CA GLU A 68 13.90 0.21 -22.13
C GLU A 68 14.28 0.57 -20.68
N ASP A 69 14.46 -0.43 -19.81
CA ASP A 69 14.82 -0.22 -18.41
C ASP A 69 16.34 0.04 -18.29
N ASP A 70 16.72 1.30 -18.10
CA ASP A 70 18.10 1.73 -17.88
C ASP A 70 18.58 1.49 -16.42
N GLY A 71 17.76 0.85 -15.59
CA GLY A 71 18.03 0.52 -14.19
C GLY A 71 17.79 1.66 -13.21
N HIS A 72 17.32 2.83 -13.66
CA HIS A 72 16.98 3.97 -12.82
C HIS A 72 15.46 4.11 -12.61
N ASN A 73 15.09 4.88 -11.58
CA ASN A 73 13.70 5.14 -11.23
C ASN A 73 13.02 6.10 -12.22
N LYS A 74 11.76 5.86 -12.56
CA LYS A 74 11.00 6.69 -13.52
C LYS A 74 10.61 8.09 -12.99
N TYR A 75 10.84 8.38 -11.71
CA TYR A 75 10.40 9.61 -11.04
C TYR A 75 11.53 10.33 -10.30
N CYS A 76 11.46 11.66 -10.30
CA CYS A 76 12.41 12.52 -9.61
C CYS A 76 12.35 12.29 -8.08
N SER A 77 13.47 11.95 -7.47
CA SER A 77 13.59 11.79 -6.01
C SER A 77 13.31 13.08 -5.22
N GLY A 78 13.44 14.25 -5.85
CA GLY A 78 13.23 15.56 -5.23
C GLY A 78 11.74 15.93 -5.12
N CYS A 79 11.02 15.91 -6.25
CA CYS A 79 9.63 16.38 -6.33
C CYS A 79 8.60 15.26 -6.59
N ARG A 80 9.04 14.02 -6.83
CA ARG A 80 8.20 12.85 -7.17
C ARG A 80 7.44 12.96 -8.48
N ASN A 81 7.83 13.90 -9.35
CA ASN A 81 7.27 14.07 -10.69
C ASN A 81 8.21 13.53 -11.77
N GLY A 82 7.67 13.31 -12.97
CA GLY A 82 8.46 13.04 -14.18
C GLY A 82 9.01 14.32 -14.81
N GLY A 83 9.33 14.26 -16.11
CA GLY A 83 9.83 15.39 -16.91
C GLY A 83 11.17 15.07 -17.55
N ARG A 84 12.04 16.09 -17.73
CA ARG A 84 13.42 15.87 -18.15
C ARG A 84 14.23 15.40 -16.95
N LEU A 85 14.72 14.17 -17.04
CA LEU A 85 15.27 13.42 -15.93
C LEU A 85 16.76 13.10 -16.16
N ILE A 86 17.55 13.08 -15.09
CA ILE A 86 18.95 12.62 -15.10
C ILE A 86 19.20 11.56 -14.03
N GLY A 87 19.73 10.41 -14.46
CA GLY A 87 20.05 9.26 -13.62
C GLY A 87 21.41 9.36 -12.93
N CYS A 88 21.46 9.00 -11.65
CA CYS A 88 22.67 9.01 -10.84
C CYS A 88 23.58 7.81 -11.16
N ASN A 89 24.83 8.05 -11.57
CA ASN A 89 25.77 6.98 -11.94
C ASN A 89 26.15 6.02 -10.80
N THR A 90 25.74 6.29 -9.56
CA THR A 90 26.03 5.46 -8.37
C THR A 90 24.80 4.74 -7.79
N CYS A 91 23.57 5.13 -8.12
CA CYS A 91 22.37 4.51 -7.56
C CYS A 91 21.14 4.79 -8.43
N LYS A 92 20.03 4.07 -8.19
CA LYS A 92 18.79 4.17 -9.00
C LYS A 92 18.06 5.52 -8.94
N ARG A 93 18.55 6.52 -8.19
CA ARG A 93 17.86 7.82 -8.07
C ARG A 93 17.99 8.63 -9.35
N ILE A 94 16.92 9.33 -9.66
CA ILE A 94 16.85 10.31 -10.74
C ILE A 94 16.47 11.67 -10.15
N LEU A 95 16.92 12.76 -10.76
CA LEU A 95 16.43 14.11 -10.49
C LEU A 95 15.96 14.78 -11.77
N CYS A 96 14.97 15.66 -11.67
CA CYS A 96 14.52 16.49 -12.78
C CYS A 96 15.24 17.84 -12.84
N ASP A 97 15.22 18.47 -14.00
CA ASP A 97 15.77 19.82 -14.25
C ASP A 97 15.13 20.91 -13.39
N ALA A 98 13.87 20.74 -12.99
CA ALA A 98 13.21 21.62 -12.04
C ALA A 98 13.77 21.53 -10.62
N CYS A 99 14.43 20.41 -10.27
CA CYS A 99 15.03 20.21 -8.94
C CYS A 99 16.54 20.45 -8.92
N VAL A 100 17.23 20.31 -10.05
CA VAL A 100 18.68 20.49 -10.18
C VAL A 100 19.00 21.18 -11.50
N GLU A 101 19.82 22.22 -11.45
CA GLU A 101 20.27 22.90 -12.67
C GLU A 101 21.18 21.98 -13.49
N PHE A 102 20.73 21.67 -14.71
CA PHE A 102 21.54 20.93 -15.68
C PHE A 102 22.42 21.90 -16.46
N PRO A 103 23.69 21.54 -16.76
CA PRO A 103 24.44 22.17 -17.83
C PRO A 103 23.64 22.14 -19.14
N ALA A 104 23.71 23.22 -19.92
CA ALA A 104 23.03 23.31 -21.21
C ALA A 104 23.46 22.18 -22.17
N VAL A 105 24.73 21.76 -22.06
CA VAL A 105 25.32 20.65 -22.81
C VAL A 105 25.94 19.69 -21.80
N LEU A 106 25.42 18.46 -21.75
CA LEU A 106 26.02 17.35 -21.00
C LEU A 106 27.02 16.65 -21.92
N ARG A 107 28.23 16.40 -21.39
CA ARG A 107 29.25 15.63 -22.10
C ARG A 107 28.98 14.13 -21.91
N ASP A 108 29.39 13.31 -22.86
CA ASP A 108 29.18 11.85 -22.78
C ASP A 108 29.98 11.20 -21.61
N ASP A 109 31.08 11.82 -21.18
CA ASP A 109 31.92 11.40 -20.05
C ASP A 109 31.45 11.98 -18.69
N GLU A 110 30.33 12.70 -18.67
CA GLU A 110 29.87 13.42 -17.49
C GLU A 110 29.29 12.46 -16.44
N VAL A 111 29.75 12.57 -15.20
CA VAL A 111 29.26 11.76 -14.08
C VAL A 111 28.35 12.60 -13.21
N PHE A 112 27.07 12.23 -13.15
CA PHE A 112 26.09 12.80 -12.26
C PHE A 112 25.98 12.00 -10.94
N ILE A 113 26.10 12.70 -9.82
CA ILE A 113 25.97 12.16 -8.46
C ILE A 113 24.80 12.85 -7.76
N CYS A 114 23.80 12.07 -7.33
CA CYS A 114 22.66 12.63 -6.61
C CYS A 114 23.04 13.17 -5.21
N PRO A 115 22.22 14.07 -4.61
CA PRO A 115 22.49 14.63 -3.28
C PRO A 115 22.66 13.57 -2.18
N LYS A 116 21.96 12.44 -2.31
CA LYS A 116 22.08 11.33 -1.37
C LYS A 116 23.46 10.69 -1.44
N CYS A 117 23.95 10.38 -2.64
CA CYS A 117 25.27 9.77 -2.83
C CYS A 117 26.40 10.75 -2.50
N HIS A 118 26.21 12.05 -2.74
CA HIS A 118 27.18 13.07 -2.31
C HIS A 118 27.35 13.11 -0.79
N THR A 119 26.25 13.13 -0.05
CA THR A 119 26.27 13.23 1.42
C THR A 119 26.61 11.91 2.11
N LYS A 120 26.23 10.79 1.52
CA LYS A 120 26.46 9.43 2.01
C LYS A 120 26.96 8.56 0.84
N PRO A 121 28.26 8.64 0.51
CA PRO A 121 28.83 7.79 -0.52
C PRO A 121 28.64 6.31 -0.14
N PRO A 122 28.56 5.40 -1.12
CA PRO A 122 28.47 3.97 -0.86
C PRO A 122 29.61 3.49 0.06
N VAL A 123 29.33 2.45 0.85
CA VAL A 123 30.29 1.85 1.77
C VAL A 123 31.59 1.53 1.02
N GLY A 124 32.73 2.00 1.55
CA GLY A 124 34.06 1.82 0.94
C GLY A 124 34.47 2.88 -0.08
N LYS A 125 33.61 3.84 -0.46
CA LYS A 125 33.93 4.92 -1.42
C LYS A 125 34.38 6.24 -0.78
N GLY A 126 34.76 6.24 0.50
CA GLY A 126 35.37 7.39 1.18
C GLY A 126 34.59 7.93 2.39
N PRO A 127 35.14 8.93 3.10
CA PRO A 127 34.49 9.57 4.26
C PRO A 127 33.26 10.38 3.84
N ARG A 128 32.36 10.67 4.81
CA ARG A 128 31.23 11.60 4.57
C ARG A 128 31.79 12.95 4.13
N ASN A 129 31.40 13.40 2.95
CA ASN A 129 31.89 14.66 2.41
C ASN A 129 31.03 15.81 2.94
N ILE A 130 31.55 16.57 3.92
CA ILE A 130 30.96 17.85 4.36
C ILE A 130 31.45 18.95 3.39
N ALA A 131 31.17 18.77 2.10
CA ALA A 131 31.46 19.75 1.06
C ALA A 131 30.15 20.23 0.43
N PRO A 132 30.12 21.44 -0.13
CA PRO A 132 29.01 21.89 -0.95
C PRO A 132 28.66 20.84 -2.02
N TYR A 133 27.36 20.66 -2.28
CA TYR A 133 26.89 19.69 -3.26
C TYR A 133 27.46 20.01 -4.65
N ARG A 134 28.05 19.00 -5.31
CA ARG A 134 28.51 19.08 -6.69
C ARG A 134 27.87 17.93 -7.46
N ALA A 135 26.93 18.27 -8.33
CA ALA A 135 26.15 17.29 -9.07
C ALA A 135 26.96 16.59 -10.16
N PHE A 136 27.91 17.30 -10.78
CA PHE A 136 28.56 16.90 -12.02
C PHE A 136 30.09 16.88 -11.86
N SER A 137 30.78 15.94 -12.50
CA SER A 137 32.24 15.79 -12.41
C SER A 137 33.02 16.95 -13.03
N SER A 138 32.48 17.60 -14.05
CA SER A 138 33.06 18.79 -14.70
C SER A 138 32.92 20.08 -13.90
N LEU A 139 31.92 20.14 -13.00
CA LEU A 139 31.61 21.38 -12.30
C LEU A 139 32.54 21.58 -11.12
N ASN A 140 33.31 22.65 -11.18
CA ASN A 140 34.12 23.12 -10.05
C ASN A 140 33.31 23.97 -9.06
N THR A 141 32.08 24.33 -9.41
CA THR A 141 31.17 25.13 -8.59
C THR A 141 30.11 24.27 -7.91
N SER A 142 29.60 24.73 -6.78
CA SER A 142 28.48 24.10 -6.09
C SER A 142 27.23 24.12 -6.96
N THR A 143 26.48 23.03 -6.97
CA THR A 143 25.20 22.92 -7.67
C THR A 143 24.08 23.35 -6.74
N LEU A 144 23.23 24.27 -7.21
CA LEU A 144 22.04 24.68 -6.48
C LEU A 144 20.94 23.62 -6.63
N LEU A 145 20.31 23.29 -5.50
CA LEU A 145 19.13 22.44 -5.46
C LEU A 145 17.90 23.34 -5.41
N HIS A 146 17.09 23.28 -6.45
CA HIS A 146 15.79 23.94 -6.50
C HIS A 146 14.82 23.06 -5.72
N GLY A 147 14.45 23.51 -4.52
CA GLY A 147 13.57 22.73 -3.66
C GLY A 147 12.17 22.61 -4.26
N GLY A 148 11.65 21.38 -4.35
CA GLY A 148 10.22 21.15 -4.21
C GLY A 148 9.76 21.49 -2.78
N PRO A 149 8.45 21.48 -2.48
CA PRO A 149 7.96 21.71 -1.11
C PRO A 149 8.76 20.85 -0.13
N THR A 150 9.24 21.46 0.97
CA THR A 150 9.98 20.77 2.02
C THR A 150 9.09 19.69 2.62
N THR A 151 9.12 18.49 2.06
CA THR A 151 8.64 17.30 2.74
C THR A 151 9.68 16.94 3.80
N ARG A 152 9.29 16.19 4.83
CA ARG A 152 10.24 15.61 5.80
C ARG A 152 11.31 14.73 5.12
N GLU A 153 11.13 14.38 3.85
CA GLU A 153 11.83 13.32 3.16
C GLU A 153 12.63 13.89 1.98
N SER A 154 13.87 14.27 2.25
CA SER A 154 14.78 14.71 1.19
C SER A 154 15.24 13.51 0.35
N PHE A 155 14.93 13.53 -0.95
CA PHE A 155 15.46 12.58 -1.95
C PHE A 155 15.06 11.11 -1.72
N ALA A 156 13.77 10.87 -1.52
CA ALA A 156 13.21 9.51 -1.42
C ALA A 156 13.50 8.71 -2.70
N LEU A 157 13.67 7.40 -2.57
CA LEU A 157 13.61 6.51 -3.75
C LEU A 157 12.18 6.54 -4.29
N CYS A 158 12.05 6.37 -5.60
CA CYS A 158 10.75 6.26 -6.26
C CYS A 158 10.78 5.00 -7.13
N ASN A 159 10.84 3.87 -6.45
CA ASN A 159 10.97 2.57 -7.10
C ASN A 159 9.70 2.23 -7.88
N SER A 160 9.87 1.34 -8.86
CA SER A 160 8.79 0.82 -9.69
C SER A 160 8.86 -0.72 -9.73
N PRO A 161 8.71 -1.43 -8.59
CA PRO A 161 8.76 -2.89 -8.58
C PRO A 161 7.52 -3.49 -9.25
N PRO A 162 7.65 -4.62 -9.98
CA PRO A 162 6.49 -5.43 -10.37
C PRO A 162 5.70 -5.87 -9.12
N LEU A 163 4.45 -5.42 -9.01
CA LEU A 163 3.56 -5.61 -7.88
C LEU A 163 2.18 -6.10 -8.31
N VAL A 164 1.66 -7.12 -7.64
CA VAL A 164 0.25 -7.52 -7.73
C VAL A 164 -0.46 -7.13 -6.45
N ILE A 165 -1.57 -6.40 -6.56
CA ILE A 165 -2.50 -6.16 -5.47
C ILE A 165 -3.60 -7.23 -5.57
N ILE A 166 -3.76 -8.01 -4.51
CA ILE A 166 -4.78 -9.05 -4.42
C ILE A 166 -5.81 -8.63 -3.38
N SER A 167 -7.07 -8.44 -3.79
CA SER A 167 -8.20 -8.20 -2.91
C SER A 167 -8.98 -9.50 -2.74
N MET A 168 -8.89 -10.12 -1.56
CA MET A 168 -9.68 -11.29 -1.18
C MET A 168 -10.80 -10.81 -0.27
N ARG A 169 -12.01 -10.66 -0.80
CA ARG A 169 -13.15 -10.12 -0.03
C ARG A 169 -14.29 -11.13 0.06
N LEU A 170 -14.96 -11.20 1.21
CA LEU A 170 -16.20 -11.96 1.29
C LEU A 170 -17.20 -11.39 0.26
N SER A 171 -17.89 -12.26 -0.48
CA SER A 171 -18.72 -11.85 -1.63
C SER A 171 -19.86 -10.89 -1.26
N SER A 172 -20.31 -10.91 0.00
CA SER A 172 -21.32 -9.98 0.53
C SER A 172 -20.78 -8.56 0.72
N ILE A 173 -19.46 -8.38 0.82
CA ILE A 173 -18.83 -7.07 0.98
C ILE A 173 -18.68 -6.44 -0.41
N PRO A 174 -19.29 -5.26 -0.66
CA PRO A 174 -19.22 -4.60 -1.96
C PRO A 174 -17.78 -4.26 -2.35
N ALA A 175 -17.45 -4.39 -3.63
CA ALA A 175 -16.18 -3.92 -4.18
C ALA A 175 -16.04 -2.38 -4.13
N VAL A 176 -17.17 -1.66 -4.12
CA VAL A 176 -17.16 -0.19 -4.09
C VAL A 176 -16.59 0.31 -2.77
N GLY A 177 -15.48 1.04 -2.85
CA GLY A 177 -14.78 1.55 -1.68
C GLY A 177 -13.77 0.56 -1.09
N ASP A 178 -13.51 -0.55 -1.79
CA ASP A 178 -12.45 -1.50 -1.43
C ASP A 178 -11.11 -0.78 -1.22
N SER A 179 -10.50 -1.05 -0.08
CA SER A 179 -9.21 -0.49 0.30
C SER A 179 -8.09 -0.92 -0.63
N ALA A 180 -8.13 -2.14 -1.17
CA ALA A 180 -7.11 -2.62 -2.10
C ALA A 180 -7.18 -1.84 -3.42
N GLN A 181 -8.40 -1.60 -3.94
CA GLN A 181 -8.62 -0.77 -5.12
C GLN A 181 -8.18 0.70 -4.88
N ALA A 182 -8.48 1.25 -3.70
CA ALA A 182 -8.02 2.59 -3.33
C ALA A 182 -6.48 2.70 -3.30
N VAL A 183 -5.80 1.65 -2.86
CA VAL A 183 -4.33 1.55 -2.91
C VAL A 183 -3.83 1.45 -4.35
N TYR A 184 -4.44 0.60 -5.18
CA TYR A 184 -4.11 0.43 -6.59
C TYR A 184 -4.08 1.78 -7.32
N HIS A 185 -5.18 2.53 -7.30
CA HIS A 185 -5.25 3.81 -7.99
C HIS A 185 -4.27 4.85 -7.44
N ASN A 186 -3.94 4.78 -6.15
CA ASN A 186 -3.01 5.71 -5.52
C ASN A 186 -1.55 5.45 -5.92
N ILE A 187 -1.16 4.18 -6.16
CA ILE A 187 0.22 3.83 -6.54
C ILE A 187 0.39 3.60 -8.05
N ALA A 188 -0.69 3.45 -8.81
CA ALA A 188 -0.68 3.27 -10.26
C ALA A 188 0.17 4.31 -11.00
N PRO A 189 0.15 5.62 -10.65
CA PRO A 189 1.03 6.58 -11.28
C PRO A 189 2.51 6.19 -11.18
N PHE A 190 2.97 5.61 -10.07
CA PHE A 190 4.39 5.26 -9.89
C PHE A 190 4.81 3.97 -10.60
N LEU A 191 3.88 3.03 -10.75
CA LEU A 191 4.18 1.69 -11.19
C LEU A 191 3.85 1.45 -12.67
N GLY A 192 2.83 2.12 -13.21
CA GLY A 192 2.41 1.94 -14.59
C GLY A 192 2.17 0.46 -14.91
N ASP A 193 2.91 -0.07 -15.88
CA ASP A 193 2.89 -1.45 -16.35
C ASP A 193 3.35 -2.49 -15.31
N ASN A 194 4.06 -2.05 -14.28
CA ASN A 194 4.53 -2.89 -13.18
C ASN A 194 3.47 -3.06 -12.06
N LEU A 195 2.19 -2.84 -12.34
CA LEU A 195 1.12 -2.99 -11.37
C LEU A 195 -0.08 -3.73 -11.95
N VAL A 196 -0.55 -4.73 -11.20
CA VAL A 196 -1.76 -5.49 -11.52
C VAL A 196 -2.67 -5.51 -10.29
N TYR A 197 -3.97 -5.34 -10.50
CA TYR A 197 -5.00 -5.55 -9.49
C TYR A 197 -5.77 -6.83 -9.80
N ILE A 198 -6.08 -7.62 -8.77
CA ILE A 198 -6.85 -8.85 -8.85
C ILE A 198 -7.90 -8.82 -7.72
N ASP A 199 -9.17 -8.90 -8.09
CA ASP A 199 -10.29 -9.08 -7.14
C ASP A 199 -10.69 -10.57 -7.11
N LEU A 200 -10.70 -11.15 -5.92
CA LEU A 200 -11.05 -12.55 -5.64
C LEU A 200 -12.16 -12.57 -4.59
N PRO A 201 -13.41 -12.26 -4.97
CA PRO A 201 -14.53 -12.39 -4.07
C PRO A 201 -14.77 -13.86 -3.75
N TRP A 202 -14.97 -14.20 -2.49
CA TRP A 202 -15.08 -15.59 -2.05
C TRP A 202 -16.40 -15.86 -1.33
N ASP A 203 -16.87 -17.10 -1.45
CA ASP A 203 -18.00 -17.68 -0.71
C ASP A 203 -17.69 -19.17 -0.58
N LEU A 204 -17.56 -19.64 0.65
CA LEU A 204 -17.21 -21.02 1.02
C LEU A 204 -18.39 -21.69 1.74
N GLY A 205 -19.62 -21.22 1.49
CA GLY A 205 -20.84 -21.75 2.10
C GLY A 205 -21.20 -23.16 1.64
N ASP A 206 -20.83 -23.52 0.41
CA ASP A 206 -21.02 -24.84 -0.16
C ASP A 206 -19.84 -25.26 -1.07
N ASP A 207 -19.83 -26.54 -1.46
CA ASP A 207 -18.75 -27.12 -2.26
C ASP A 207 -18.65 -26.47 -3.65
N ASP A 208 -19.77 -26.08 -4.26
CA ASP A 208 -19.78 -25.50 -5.61
C ASP A 208 -19.15 -24.10 -5.59
N THR A 209 -19.49 -23.25 -4.61
CA THR A 209 -18.90 -21.91 -4.49
C THR A 209 -17.43 -21.96 -4.07
N ALA A 210 -17.06 -22.92 -3.22
CA ALA A 210 -15.67 -23.17 -2.85
C ALA A 210 -14.84 -23.61 -4.05
N ASP A 211 -15.35 -24.52 -4.88
CA ASP A 211 -14.69 -24.97 -6.11
C ASP A 211 -14.55 -23.84 -7.14
N GLN A 212 -15.54 -22.95 -7.26
CA GLN A 212 -15.44 -21.76 -8.11
C GLN A 212 -14.37 -20.77 -7.63
N TYR A 213 -14.26 -20.55 -6.32
CA TYR A 213 -13.16 -19.75 -5.76
C TYR A 213 -11.80 -20.40 -6.06
N ASN A 214 -11.67 -21.69 -5.78
CA ASN A 214 -10.43 -22.45 -6.04
C ASN A 214 -10.04 -22.41 -7.52
N GLY A 215 -10.99 -22.57 -8.44
CA GLY A 215 -10.76 -22.46 -9.88
C GLY A 215 -10.18 -21.11 -10.28
N ARG A 216 -10.73 -20.00 -9.74
CA ARG A 216 -10.21 -18.64 -9.98
C ARG A 216 -8.80 -18.46 -9.41
N VAL A 217 -8.52 -18.97 -8.22
CA VAL A 217 -7.16 -18.92 -7.65
C VAL A 217 -6.18 -19.74 -8.49
N GLN A 218 -6.55 -20.95 -8.93
CA GLN A 218 -5.66 -21.76 -9.78
C GLN A 218 -5.40 -21.12 -11.14
N HIS A 219 -6.40 -20.49 -11.76
CA HIS A 219 -6.21 -19.73 -12.98
C HIS A 219 -5.22 -18.57 -12.78
N PHE A 220 -5.36 -17.81 -11.68
CA PHE A 220 -4.44 -16.75 -11.32
C PHE A 220 -3.01 -17.26 -11.05
N VAL A 221 -2.87 -18.35 -10.31
CA VAL A 221 -1.59 -19.04 -10.07
C VAL A 221 -0.93 -19.45 -11.39
N ALA A 222 -1.68 -20.05 -12.32
CA ALA A 222 -1.16 -20.45 -13.62
C ALA A 222 -0.58 -19.27 -14.41
N ARG A 223 -1.21 -18.08 -14.32
CA ARG A 223 -0.70 -16.85 -14.93
C ARG A 223 0.60 -16.35 -14.29
N LEU A 224 0.76 -16.52 -12.98
CA LEU A 224 1.99 -16.17 -12.24
C LEU A 224 3.15 -17.15 -12.46
N GLU A 225 2.86 -18.42 -12.72
CA GLU A 225 3.90 -19.43 -12.96
C GLU A 225 4.36 -19.41 -14.41
N ASN A 226 3.41 -19.49 -15.35
CA ASN A 226 3.68 -19.79 -16.74
C ASN A 226 3.09 -18.76 -17.73
N GLY A 227 2.27 -17.83 -17.25
CA GLY A 227 1.58 -16.85 -18.10
C GLY A 227 2.25 -15.48 -18.19
N ASP A 228 1.41 -14.49 -18.42
CA ASP A 228 1.77 -13.09 -18.60
C ASP A 228 2.24 -12.42 -17.29
N LEU A 229 1.78 -12.91 -16.13
CA LEU A 229 2.16 -12.38 -14.81
C LEU A 229 3.45 -12.98 -14.26
N LYS A 230 4.18 -13.80 -15.02
CA LYS A 230 5.36 -14.55 -14.55
C LYS A 230 6.52 -13.72 -14.01
N HIS A 231 6.55 -12.42 -14.26
CA HIS A 231 7.62 -11.52 -13.81
C HIS A 231 7.25 -10.80 -12.51
N PHE A 232 5.99 -10.90 -12.06
CA PHE A 232 5.55 -10.37 -10.79
C PHE A 232 5.99 -11.29 -9.66
N ARG A 233 6.62 -10.69 -8.64
CA ARG A 233 7.17 -11.40 -7.47
C ARG A 233 6.81 -10.73 -6.15
N ASN A 234 6.19 -9.56 -6.17
CA ASN A 234 5.78 -8.85 -4.97
C ASN A 234 4.26 -8.76 -4.93
N PHE A 235 3.70 -8.96 -3.75
CA PHE A 235 2.25 -9.05 -3.56
C PHE A 235 1.78 -8.16 -2.41
N ALA A 236 0.75 -7.35 -2.64
CA ALA A 236 0.03 -6.67 -1.58
C ALA A 236 -1.34 -7.34 -1.43
N VAL A 237 -1.50 -8.14 -0.38
CA VAL A 237 -2.71 -8.94 -0.15
C VAL A 237 -3.59 -8.26 0.89
N TYR A 238 -4.86 -8.08 0.54
CA TYR A 238 -5.90 -7.53 1.40
C TYR A 238 -6.96 -8.59 1.61
N VAL A 239 -7.22 -8.96 2.85
CA VAL A 239 -8.32 -9.86 3.21
C VAL A 239 -9.39 -9.04 3.89
N THR A 240 -10.57 -8.94 3.28
CA THR A 240 -11.69 -8.16 3.81
C THR A 240 -12.83 -9.12 4.18
N ASP A 241 -13.18 -9.16 5.46
CA ASP A 241 -14.17 -10.08 5.99
C ASP A 241 -14.87 -9.52 7.24
N HIS A 242 -15.95 -10.16 7.64
CA HIS A 242 -16.53 -10.05 8.97
C HIS A 242 -15.92 -11.08 9.92
N SER A 243 -16.15 -10.90 11.22
CA SER A 243 -15.75 -11.88 12.21
C SER A 243 -16.82 -12.06 13.26
N ASP A 244 -17.01 -13.29 13.72
CA ASP A 244 -17.86 -13.62 14.86
C ASP A 244 -17.36 -12.86 16.11
N PRO A 245 -18.18 -12.03 16.77
CA PRO A 245 -17.74 -11.20 17.88
C PRO A 245 -17.39 -12.00 19.14
N GLY A 246 -17.94 -13.21 19.30
CA GLY A 246 -17.72 -14.08 20.45
C GLY A 246 -16.49 -14.95 20.29
N ARG A 247 -16.30 -15.54 19.11
CA ARG A 247 -15.24 -16.52 18.81
C ARG A 247 -14.04 -15.92 18.08
N GLY A 248 -14.24 -14.88 17.27
CA GLY A 248 -13.22 -14.32 16.40
C GLY A 248 -13.05 -15.10 15.09
N ASP A 249 -13.95 -16.03 14.81
CA ASP A 249 -14.01 -16.83 13.57
C ASP A 249 -14.34 -15.94 12.37
N LEU A 250 -13.86 -16.32 11.18
CA LEU A 250 -14.08 -15.63 9.91
C LEU A 250 -15.36 -16.12 9.23
N HIS A 251 -16.11 -15.23 8.59
CA HIS A 251 -17.41 -15.59 8.00
C HIS A 251 -17.20 -16.35 6.69
N VAL A 252 -17.68 -17.59 6.60
CA VAL A 252 -17.40 -18.42 5.43
C VAL A 252 -18.33 -18.16 4.24
N THR A 253 -19.46 -17.51 4.47
CA THR A 253 -20.50 -17.34 3.45
C THR A 253 -21.23 -16.01 3.61
N VAL A 254 -21.98 -15.64 2.58
CA VAL A 254 -22.80 -14.43 2.58
C VAL A 254 -23.93 -14.48 3.62
N ASN A 255 -24.44 -13.31 3.99
CA ASN A 255 -25.61 -13.16 4.88
C ASN A 255 -25.48 -13.84 6.26
N ASP A 256 -24.27 -13.88 6.83
CA ASP A 256 -24.00 -14.48 8.15
C ASP A 256 -24.38 -15.97 8.23
N GLY A 257 -24.37 -16.68 7.10
CA GLY A 257 -24.73 -18.10 7.02
C GLY A 257 -23.76 -19.07 7.70
N GLY A 258 -22.64 -18.57 8.24
CA GLY A 258 -21.68 -19.36 9.00
C GLY A 258 -20.36 -18.64 9.23
N ALA A 259 -19.63 -19.07 10.25
CA ALA A 259 -18.26 -18.66 10.52
C ALA A 259 -17.42 -19.87 10.93
N ALA A 260 -16.16 -19.89 10.49
CA ALA A 260 -15.21 -20.96 10.76
C ALA A 260 -13.88 -20.42 11.32
N GLU A 261 -13.11 -21.33 11.90
CA GLU A 261 -11.80 -21.02 12.48
C GLU A 261 -10.91 -20.31 11.45
N VAL A 262 -10.16 -19.31 11.92
CA VAL A 262 -9.31 -18.47 11.06
C VAL A 262 -8.33 -19.31 10.25
N SER A 263 -7.71 -20.31 10.88
CA SER A 263 -6.77 -21.23 10.21
C SER A 263 -7.43 -22.00 9.05
N SER A 264 -8.67 -22.46 9.23
CA SER A 264 -9.44 -23.14 8.17
C SER A 264 -9.71 -22.22 6.99
N VAL A 265 -10.22 -21.01 7.25
CA VAL A 265 -10.52 -20.03 6.17
C VAL A 265 -9.24 -19.61 5.44
N LEU A 266 -8.16 -19.26 6.15
CA LEU A 266 -6.89 -18.90 5.52
C LEU A 266 -6.24 -20.06 4.75
N SER A 267 -6.52 -21.32 5.11
CA SER A 267 -6.08 -22.48 4.34
C SER A 267 -6.75 -22.59 2.98
N GLN A 268 -8.01 -22.20 2.89
CA GLN A 268 -8.78 -22.18 1.64
C GLN A 268 -8.44 -20.95 0.81
N LEU A 269 -8.36 -19.76 1.43
CA LEU A 269 -8.02 -18.53 0.72
C LEU A 269 -6.61 -18.56 0.11
N PHE A 270 -5.68 -19.24 0.80
CA PHE A 270 -4.30 -19.39 0.37
C PHE A 270 -3.97 -20.87 0.14
N PRO A 271 -4.37 -21.45 -1.01
CA PRO A 271 -4.02 -22.83 -1.32
C PRO A 271 -2.50 -23.01 -1.45
N PRO A 272 -1.96 -24.24 -1.32
CA PRO A 272 -0.52 -24.50 -1.34
C PRO A 272 0.22 -23.94 -2.57
N SER A 273 -0.43 -23.91 -3.73
CA SER A 273 0.14 -23.35 -4.97
C SER A 273 0.36 -21.83 -4.86
N LEU A 274 -0.63 -21.08 -4.36
CA LEU A 274 -0.49 -19.65 -4.11
C LEU A 274 0.57 -19.38 -3.02
N ARG A 275 0.57 -20.16 -1.94
CA ARG A 275 1.59 -20.07 -0.88
C ARG A 275 3.01 -20.24 -1.42
N ALA A 276 3.21 -21.19 -2.33
CA ALA A 276 4.52 -21.43 -2.95
C ALA A 276 5.02 -20.22 -3.76
N ILE A 277 4.12 -19.50 -4.44
CA ILE A 277 4.46 -18.27 -5.14
C ILE A 277 4.77 -17.14 -4.16
N LEU A 278 3.94 -16.95 -3.13
CA LEU A 278 4.15 -15.91 -2.13
C LEU A 278 5.52 -16.04 -1.44
N LYS A 279 6.01 -17.25 -1.14
CA LYS A 279 7.35 -17.46 -0.56
C LYS A 279 8.52 -16.91 -1.39
N GLN A 280 8.32 -16.66 -2.68
CA GLN A 280 9.36 -16.12 -3.56
C GLN A 280 9.51 -14.59 -3.42
N GLY A 281 8.48 -13.92 -2.91
CA GLY A 281 8.43 -12.47 -2.78
C GLY A 281 9.12 -11.95 -1.53
N LYS A 282 9.81 -10.81 -1.66
CA LYS A 282 10.54 -10.17 -0.54
C LYS A 282 9.82 -8.97 0.04
N LEU A 283 8.90 -8.38 -0.72
CA LEU A 283 8.16 -7.19 -0.34
C LEU A 283 6.70 -7.48 -0.04
N ASN A 284 6.33 -8.75 0.15
CA ASN A 284 4.93 -9.13 0.29
C ASN A 284 4.33 -8.55 1.56
N THR A 285 3.07 -8.13 1.46
CA THR A 285 2.33 -7.54 2.57
C THR A 285 1.00 -8.23 2.74
N LEU A 286 0.55 -8.41 3.99
CA LEU A 286 -0.79 -8.87 4.33
C LEU A 286 -1.51 -7.80 5.13
N THR A 287 -2.70 -7.39 4.68
CA THR A 287 -3.58 -6.50 5.45
C THR A 287 -4.91 -7.21 5.72
N LEU A 288 -5.21 -7.45 6.99
CA LEU A 288 -6.47 -8.01 7.45
C LEU A 288 -7.44 -6.87 7.78
N LEU A 289 -8.40 -6.64 6.89
CA LEU A 289 -9.50 -5.68 7.02
C LEU A 289 -10.74 -6.38 7.56
N VAL A 290 -10.58 -6.91 8.77
CA VAL A 290 -11.60 -7.71 9.46
C VAL A 290 -12.01 -7.00 10.75
N CYS A 291 -13.25 -7.22 11.20
CA CYS A 291 -13.71 -6.76 12.50
C CYS A 291 -12.74 -7.18 13.63
N GLY A 292 -12.55 -6.30 14.62
CA GLY A 292 -11.51 -6.47 15.64
C GLY A 292 -11.61 -7.71 16.54
N ALA A 293 -12.69 -8.50 16.49
CA ALA A 293 -12.78 -9.75 17.25
C ALA A 293 -11.66 -10.72 16.84
N VAL A 294 -11.33 -10.80 15.55
CA VAL A 294 -10.25 -11.66 15.05
C VAL A 294 -8.88 -11.33 15.67
N MET A 295 -8.65 -10.06 16.00
CA MET A 295 -7.39 -9.57 16.59
C MET A 295 -7.41 -9.54 18.13
N THR A 296 -8.58 -9.65 18.76
CA THR A 296 -8.74 -9.52 20.21
C THR A 296 -9.09 -10.83 20.91
N ARG A 297 -9.55 -11.85 20.18
CA ARG A 297 -9.76 -13.20 20.69
C ARG A 297 -8.45 -13.99 20.66
N PRO A 298 -8.00 -14.60 21.79
CA PRO A 298 -6.70 -15.27 21.84
C PRO A 298 -6.51 -16.41 20.83
N ASP A 299 -7.56 -17.22 20.60
CA ASP A 299 -7.49 -18.35 19.67
C ASP A 299 -7.39 -17.89 18.21
N ALA A 300 -8.26 -16.97 17.78
CA ALA A 300 -8.20 -16.36 16.46
C ALA A 300 -6.85 -15.65 16.19
N TYR A 301 -6.34 -14.90 17.17
CA TYR A 301 -5.04 -14.23 17.06
C TYR A 301 -3.88 -15.23 16.97
N ARG A 302 -3.93 -16.34 17.70
CA ARG A 302 -2.93 -17.42 17.59
C ARG A 302 -2.91 -18.01 16.19
N ASP A 303 -4.08 -18.25 15.59
CA ASP A 303 -4.20 -18.79 14.24
C ASP A 303 -3.64 -17.83 13.19
N ILE A 304 -3.96 -16.53 13.29
CA ILE A 304 -3.35 -15.48 12.43
C ILE A 304 -1.83 -15.50 12.57
N LYS A 305 -1.34 -15.51 13.81
CA LYS A 305 0.10 -15.49 14.08
C LYS A 305 0.79 -16.73 13.50
N ALA A 306 0.20 -17.91 13.66
CA ALA A 306 0.73 -19.14 13.10
C ALA A 306 0.83 -19.06 11.57
N PHE A 307 -0.18 -18.50 10.90
CA PHE A 307 -0.17 -18.29 9.45
C PHE A 307 0.90 -17.29 9.00
N ILE A 308 1.07 -16.16 9.72
CA ILE A 308 2.11 -15.16 9.41
C ILE A 308 3.52 -15.73 9.62
N ASP A 309 3.71 -16.50 10.70
CA ASP A 309 5.00 -17.12 11.06
C ASP A 309 5.46 -18.18 10.02
N GLU A 310 4.59 -18.58 9.07
CA GLU A 310 4.99 -19.39 7.90
C GLU A 310 5.90 -18.63 6.90
N GLY A 311 6.04 -17.30 7.04
CA GLY A 311 7.07 -16.50 6.36
C GLY A 311 6.71 -16.03 4.94
N TYR A 312 5.42 -15.91 4.62
CA TYR A 312 4.94 -15.44 3.31
C TYR A 312 5.05 -13.92 3.10
N PHE A 313 5.00 -13.17 4.20
CA PHE A 313 4.86 -11.73 4.20
C PHE A 313 6.02 -11.10 4.97
N ALA A 314 6.60 -10.05 4.41
CA ALA A 314 7.62 -9.25 5.08
C ALA A 314 6.97 -8.25 6.07
N TRP A 315 5.68 -7.99 5.90
CA TRP A 315 4.89 -7.13 6.76
C TRP A 315 3.43 -7.57 6.78
N ASP A 316 2.83 -7.55 7.96
CA ASP A 316 1.42 -7.79 8.21
C ASP A 316 0.78 -6.65 9.02
N MET A 317 -0.51 -6.43 8.81
CA MET A 317 -1.30 -5.44 9.52
C MET A 317 -2.72 -5.94 9.75
N GLY A 318 -3.23 -5.74 10.95
CA GLY A 318 -4.62 -5.99 11.32
C GLY A 318 -5.10 -4.96 12.33
N PHE A 319 -6.41 -4.81 12.47
CA PHE A 319 -7.02 -3.78 13.30
C PHE A 319 -7.85 -4.42 14.43
N GLY A 320 -7.58 -4.00 15.68
CA GLY A 320 -8.33 -4.48 16.85
C GLY A 320 -9.67 -3.78 17.09
N GLN A 321 -10.08 -2.86 16.22
CA GLN A 321 -11.30 -2.07 16.41
C GLN A 321 -12.55 -2.89 16.06
N GLY A 322 -13.50 -2.96 16.99
CA GLY A 322 -14.85 -3.46 16.68
C GLY A 322 -15.57 -2.54 15.69
N HIS A 323 -16.35 -3.12 14.77
CA HIS A 323 -17.04 -2.39 13.70
C HIS A 323 -16.10 -1.55 12.81
N LEU A 324 -14.93 -2.11 12.50
CA LEU A 324 -13.98 -1.50 11.57
C LEU A 324 -14.70 -1.06 10.28
N GLN A 325 -14.43 0.17 9.86
CA GLN A 325 -14.90 0.70 8.58
C GLN A 325 -13.68 0.76 7.64
N PRO A 326 -13.49 -0.23 6.74
CA PRO A 326 -12.28 -0.32 5.91
C PRO A 326 -11.99 0.96 5.12
N CYS A 327 -13.02 1.63 4.61
CA CYS A 327 -12.90 2.87 3.85
C CYS A 327 -12.23 4.02 4.64
N LEU A 328 -12.37 4.06 5.97
CA LEU A 328 -11.70 5.06 6.80
C LEU A 328 -10.19 4.80 6.91
N MET A 329 -9.75 3.58 6.63
CA MET A 329 -8.33 3.20 6.63
C MET A 329 -7.64 3.50 5.30
N ASN A 330 -8.38 3.81 4.23
CA ASN A 330 -7.81 4.04 2.89
C ASN A 330 -6.63 5.03 2.89
N PRO A 331 -6.69 6.22 3.54
CA PRO A 331 -5.55 7.14 3.57
C PRO A 331 -4.29 6.54 4.24
N LEU A 332 -4.48 5.75 5.31
CA LEU A 332 -3.38 5.06 5.98
C LEU A 332 -2.77 3.99 5.07
N LEU A 333 -3.60 3.16 4.44
CA LEU A 333 -3.16 2.06 3.58
C LEU A 333 -2.46 2.58 2.32
N GLN A 334 -2.98 3.66 1.74
CA GLN A 334 -2.36 4.38 0.62
C GLN A 334 -0.98 4.92 0.98
N ALA A 335 -0.86 5.59 2.13
CA ALA A 335 0.42 6.12 2.60
C ALA A 335 1.41 5.00 2.97
N ALA A 336 0.96 3.93 3.60
CA ALA A 336 1.76 2.74 3.91
C ALA A 336 2.30 2.09 2.63
N SER A 337 1.46 1.92 1.61
CA SER A 337 1.83 1.31 0.33
C SER A 337 2.85 2.15 -0.43
N ILE A 338 2.68 3.48 -0.48
CA ILE A 338 3.70 4.38 -1.04
C ILE A 338 5.02 4.24 -0.27
N SER A 339 4.96 4.26 1.07
CA SER A 339 6.17 4.16 1.89
C SER A 339 6.92 2.84 1.63
N TRP A 340 6.19 1.73 1.58
CA TRP A 340 6.74 0.39 1.46
C TRP A 340 7.25 0.10 0.04
N PHE A 341 6.38 0.19 -0.97
CA PHE A 341 6.71 -0.26 -2.34
C PHE A 341 7.48 0.80 -3.14
N ILE A 342 7.19 2.08 -2.93
CA ILE A 342 7.77 3.16 -3.74
C ILE A 342 9.03 3.71 -3.07
N HIS A 343 8.97 3.96 -1.76
CA HIS A 343 10.08 4.62 -1.05
C HIS A 343 11.06 3.65 -0.36
N GLU A 344 10.80 2.33 -0.37
CA GLU A 344 11.62 1.32 0.33
C GLU A 344 11.74 1.60 1.84
N ARG A 345 10.63 1.97 2.46
CA ARG A 345 10.58 2.32 3.89
C ARG A 345 9.54 1.51 4.63
N ARG A 346 9.92 1.19 5.86
CA ARG A 346 9.05 0.71 6.91
C ARG A 346 7.82 1.62 7.06
N TRP A 347 6.65 1.01 7.11
CA TRP A 347 5.36 1.69 7.18
C TRP A 347 5.15 2.38 8.54
N GLU A 348 5.86 1.98 9.58
CA GLU A 348 5.82 2.60 10.91
C GLU A 348 6.20 4.09 10.86
N ALA A 349 7.01 4.49 9.87
CA ALA A 349 7.30 5.90 9.60
C ALA A 349 6.06 6.72 9.21
N VAL A 350 5.03 6.05 8.69
CA VAL A 350 3.72 6.62 8.37
C VAL A 350 2.93 6.84 9.66
N LEU A 351 2.91 5.89 10.60
CA LEU A 351 2.21 6.04 11.88
C LEU A 351 2.71 7.26 12.67
N ASP A 352 4.00 7.55 12.65
CA ASP A 352 4.55 8.75 13.29
C ASP A 352 4.01 10.07 12.69
N ALA A 353 3.60 10.05 11.42
CA ALA A 353 2.92 11.18 10.77
C ALA A 353 1.42 11.22 11.10
N PHE A 354 0.80 10.05 11.35
CA PHE A 354 -0.60 9.91 11.76
C PHE A 354 -0.81 9.92 13.27
N ARG A 355 0.20 10.28 14.09
CA ARG A 355 -0.01 10.50 15.53
C ARG A 355 -1.15 11.50 15.70
N LEU A 356 -2.34 10.95 15.89
CA LEU A 356 -3.56 11.64 16.21
C LEU A 356 -3.20 12.49 17.41
N ILE A 357 -3.44 13.80 17.27
CA ILE A 357 -3.38 14.73 18.39
C ILE A 357 -4.10 14.01 19.54
N PRO A 358 -3.43 13.76 20.69
CA PRO A 358 -4.10 13.07 21.78
C PRO A 358 -5.38 13.84 22.04
N PHE A 359 -6.52 13.19 21.85
CA PHE A 359 -7.76 13.68 22.43
C PHE A 359 -7.45 13.75 23.92
N ALA A 360 -7.19 14.96 24.41
CA ALA A 360 -7.10 15.20 25.83
C ALA A 360 -8.43 14.69 26.38
N ALA A 361 -8.39 13.57 27.09
CA ALA A 361 -9.49 13.13 27.90
C ALA A 361 -9.79 14.29 28.85
N GLY A 362 -10.92 14.96 28.60
CA GLY A 362 -11.48 15.97 29.49
C GLY A 362 -12.17 15.30 30.65
#